data_AF-A0A3S0SFF1-F1
#
_entry.id   AF-A0A3S0SFF1-F1
#
_cell.length_a   1.000
_cell.length_b   1.000
_cell.length_c   1.000
_cell.angle_alpha   90.00
_cell.angle_beta   90.00
_cell.angle_gamma   90.00
#
_symmetry.space_group_name_H-M   'P 1'
#
loop_
_entity.id
_entity.type
_entity.pdbx_description
1 polymer ?
#
loop_
_entity_poly.entity_id
_entity_poly.type
_entity_poly.pdbx_seq_one_letter_code
_entity_poly.pdbx_strand_id
1 'polypeptide(L)'
;MSLKPVAVEGDVSPSPGTTPYSPAVSGAWSPGAVTYTKYDKLTVGGAKTVWQAKCTFSFAGSDANGVAVAGTSNLTLTAGSTKLQGGSSNVLLNGDTANDSYGNTLTVNAAGKLQSA
;
A
#
# COMPACT_ATOMS: atom_id res chain seq x y z
N MET A 1 -21.31 -16.02 5.62
CA MET A 1 -20.02 -15.66 4.98
C MET A 1 -19.51 -14.41 5.67
N SER A 2 -18.32 -14.43 6.29
CA SER A 2 -17.75 -13.23 6.92
C SER A 2 -17.30 -12.24 5.85
N LEU A 3 -17.84 -11.02 5.91
CA LEU A 3 -17.41 -9.92 5.04
C LEU A 3 -16.03 -9.45 5.49
N LYS A 4 -15.07 -9.37 4.54
CA LYS A 4 -13.77 -8.74 4.82
C LYS A 4 -13.94 -7.23 4.91
N PRO A 5 -13.32 -6.53 5.87
CA PRO A 5 -13.30 -5.08 5.91
C PRO A 5 -12.76 -4.49 4.60
N VAL A 6 -13.34 -3.38 4.15
CA VAL A 6 -12.91 -2.65 2.94
C VAL A 6 -12.05 -1.48 3.37
N ALA A 7 -10.95 -1.27 2.65
CA ALA A 7 -10.03 -0.18 2.91
C ALA A 7 -10.65 1.19 2.61
N VAL A 8 -10.46 2.11 3.54
CA VAL A 8 -10.64 3.54 3.34
C VAL A 8 -9.28 4.25 3.37
N GLU A 9 -9.27 5.55 3.08
CA GLU A 9 -8.06 6.37 3.22
C GLU A 9 -7.53 6.30 4.66
N GLY A 10 -6.22 6.08 4.81
CA GLY A 10 -5.57 5.90 6.11
C GLY A 10 -5.39 4.44 6.54
N ASP A 11 -6.11 3.48 5.93
CA ASP A 11 -6.00 2.06 6.31
C ASP A 11 -4.74 1.38 5.73
N VAL A 12 -4.07 2.01 4.76
CA VAL A 12 -2.86 1.44 4.14
C VAL A 12 -1.62 1.92 4.86
N SER A 13 -0.86 0.96 5.39
CA SER A 13 0.39 1.20 6.10
C SER A 13 1.59 0.81 5.21
N PRO A 14 2.51 1.74 4.89
CA PRO A 14 3.77 1.42 4.25
C PRO A 14 4.79 0.95 5.29
N SER A 15 5.56 -0.09 4.96
CA SER A 15 6.72 -0.52 5.74
C SER A 15 7.96 -0.56 4.86
N PRO A 16 9.04 0.17 5.22
CA PRO A 16 10.28 0.14 4.47
C PRO A 16 10.96 -1.22 4.54
N GLY A 17 11.62 -1.59 3.45
CA GLY A 17 12.43 -2.79 3.36
C GLY A 17 13.84 -2.61 3.91
N THR A 18 14.59 -3.71 4.00
CA THR A 18 15.96 -3.74 4.52
C THR A 18 17.01 -3.93 3.43
N THR A 19 16.62 -4.25 2.20
CA THR A 19 17.57 -4.49 1.10
C THR A 19 18.06 -3.16 0.53
N PRO A 20 19.38 -2.88 0.54
CA PRO A 20 19.91 -1.63 0.00
C PRO A 20 19.67 -1.45 -1.50
N TYR A 21 19.55 -0.19 -1.94
CA TYR A 21 19.51 0.13 -3.36
C TYR A 21 20.91 0.03 -3.96
N SER A 22 21.15 -0.90 -4.89
CA SER A 22 22.46 -1.05 -5.55
C SER A 22 22.87 0.25 -6.26
N PRO A 23 24.11 0.75 -6.10
CA PRO A 23 25.28 0.08 -5.51
C PRO A 23 25.55 0.37 -4.02
N ALA A 24 24.57 0.83 -3.25
CA ALA A 24 24.76 1.13 -1.83
C ALA A 24 25.06 -0.13 -1.02
N VAL A 25 25.99 -0.02 -0.07
CA VAL A 25 26.30 -1.07 0.92
C VAL A 25 25.68 -0.79 2.28
N SER A 26 25.19 0.43 2.49
CA SER A 26 24.48 0.87 3.69
C SER A 26 23.44 1.94 3.33
N GLY A 27 22.42 2.10 4.16
CA GLY A 27 21.37 3.11 3.99
C GLY A 27 20.04 2.64 4.53
N ALA A 28 19.03 3.49 4.36
CA ALA A 28 17.67 3.20 4.82
C ALA A 28 16.63 3.62 3.76
N TRP A 29 15.56 2.84 3.70
CA TRP A 29 14.34 3.22 3.00
C TRP A 29 13.44 4.04 3.91
N SER A 30 12.86 5.10 3.36
CA SER A 30 11.85 5.92 4.01
C SER A 30 10.57 5.90 3.17
N PRO A 31 9.42 5.55 3.76
CA PRO A 31 8.14 5.63 3.05
C PRO A 31 7.73 7.08 2.83
N GLY A 32 7.25 7.38 1.62
CA GLY A 32 6.57 8.63 1.31
C GLY A 32 5.09 8.58 1.72
N ALA A 33 4.36 9.64 1.36
CA ALA A 33 2.91 9.67 1.55
C ALA A 33 2.21 8.62 0.68
N VAL A 34 1.24 7.91 1.26
CA VAL A 34 0.36 7.02 0.51
C VAL A 34 -0.70 7.86 -0.19
N THR A 35 -0.82 7.68 -1.50
CA THR A 35 -1.86 8.27 -2.33
C THR A 35 -2.92 7.23 -2.64
N TYR A 36 -4.19 7.63 -2.61
CA TYR A 36 -5.33 6.72 -2.73
C TYR A 36 -6.18 7.06 -3.95
N THR A 37 -6.51 6.06 -4.74
CA THR A 37 -7.53 6.15 -5.76
C THR A 37 -8.82 5.51 -5.23
N LYS A 38 -9.88 6.32 -5.17
CA LYS A 38 -11.15 5.97 -4.53
C LYS A 38 -12.25 5.84 -5.57
N TYR A 39 -13.31 5.11 -5.24
CA TYR A 39 -14.56 5.19 -5.97
C TYR A 39 -15.41 6.35 -5.46
N ASP A 40 -15.98 7.15 -6.37
CA ASP A 40 -16.84 8.26 -5.99
C ASP A 40 -18.21 7.83 -5.48
N LYS A 41 -18.71 6.69 -5.96
CA LYS A 41 -20.07 6.20 -5.65
C LYS A 41 -20.10 5.07 -4.62
N LEU A 42 -19.00 4.35 -4.45
CA LEU A 42 -18.94 3.21 -3.54
C LEU A 42 -18.42 3.66 -2.19
N THR A 43 -19.34 3.70 -1.21
CA THR A 43 -19.02 4.08 0.17
C THR A 43 -19.30 2.93 1.13
N VAL A 44 -18.49 2.83 2.19
CA VAL A 44 -18.70 1.93 3.32
C VAL A 44 -18.75 2.79 4.57
N GLY A 45 -19.88 2.79 5.27
CA GLY A 45 -20.08 3.66 6.44
C GLY A 45 -19.96 5.16 6.13
N GLY A 46 -20.28 5.58 4.90
CA GLY A 46 -20.15 6.98 4.44
C GLY A 46 -18.76 7.37 3.94
N ALA A 47 -17.73 6.52 4.09
CA ALA A 47 -16.39 6.75 3.57
C ALA A 47 -16.21 6.15 2.17
N LYS A 48 -15.56 6.89 1.26
CA LYS A 48 -15.24 6.40 -0.09
C LYS A 48 -14.27 5.22 -0.02
N THR A 49 -14.63 4.14 -0.68
CA THR A 49 -13.80 2.93 -0.77
C THR A 49 -12.58 3.16 -1.66
N VAL A 50 -11.46 2.57 -1.28
CA VAL A 50 -10.20 2.62 -2.03
C VAL A 50 -10.06 1.37 -2.89
N TRP A 51 -9.70 1.56 -4.16
CA TRP A 51 -9.37 0.45 -5.07
C TRP A 51 -7.88 0.38 -5.42
N GLN A 52 -7.14 1.45 -5.18
CA GLN A 52 -5.70 1.49 -5.39
C GLN A 52 -5.04 2.40 -4.36
N ALA A 53 -3.89 1.96 -3.86
CA ALA A 53 -3.00 2.75 -3.03
C ALA A 53 -1.59 2.73 -3.63
N LYS A 54 -0.94 3.89 -3.66
CA LYS A 54 0.41 4.04 -4.19
C LYS A 54 1.29 4.74 -3.17
N CYS A 55 2.49 4.22 -2.97
CA CYS A 55 3.51 4.81 -2.11
C CYS A 55 4.85 4.83 -2.84
N THR A 56 5.56 5.94 -2.72
CA THR A 56 6.94 6.05 -3.20
C THR A 56 7.86 5.96 -2.01
N PHE A 57 8.73 4.95 -2.01
CA PHE A 57 9.79 4.79 -1.03
C PHE A 57 11.06 5.44 -1.57
N SER A 58 11.75 6.20 -0.72
CA SER A 58 13.01 6.84 -1.05
C SER A 58 14.13 6.17 -0.25
N PHE A 59 15.21 5.81 -0.92
CA PHE A 59 16.42 5.28 -0.31
C PHE A 59 17.48 6.37 -0.22
N ALA A 60 18.14 6.46 0.93
CA ALA A 60 19.35 7.25 1.11
C ALA A 60 20.41 6.40 1.81
N GLY A 61 21.61 6.36 1.24
CA GLY A 61 22.69 5.52 1.72
C GLY A 61 24.04 5.88 1.12
N SER A 62 25.00 4.96 1.25
CA SER A 62 26.35 5.13 0.72
C SER A 62 26.90 3.83 0.14
N ASP A 63 27.74 3.96 -0.89
CA ASP A 63 28.49 2.84 -1.46
C ASP A 63 29.73 2.50 -0.60
N ALA A 64 30.52 1.51 -1.05
CA ALA A 64 31.73 1.07 -0.36
C ALA A 64 32.83 2.15 -0.26
N ASN A 65 32.77 3.20 -1.08
CA ASN A 65 33.71 4.32 -1.09
C ASN A 65 33.19 5.51 -0.26
N GLY A 66 32.02 5.40 0.37
CA GLY A 66 31.38 6.49 1.10
C GLY A 66 30.68 7.51 0.21
N VAL A 67 30.48 7.20 -1.07
CA VAL A 67 29.75 8.06 -2.01
C VAL A 67 28.26 7.92 -1.74
N ALA A 68 27.55 9.06 -1.65
CA ALA A 68 26.11 9.07 -1.43
C ALA A 68 25.37 8.39 -2.60
N VAL A 69 24.50 7.44 -2.25
CA VAL A 69 23.62 6.73 -3.19
C VAL A 69 22.18 7.02 -2.80
N ALA A 70 21.39 7.43 -3.78
CA ALA A 70 19.96 7.63 -3.64
C ALA A 70 19.21 6.74 -4.64
N GLY A 71 18.04 6.27 -4.23
CA GLY A 71 17.17 5.44 -5.06
C GLY A 71 15.70 5.71 -4.72
N THR A 72 14.82 5.31 -5.62
CA THR A 72 13.37 5.37 -5.38
C THR A 72 12.72 4.08 -5.81
N SER A 73 11.73 3.61 -5.05
CA SER A 73 10.89 2.49 -5.40
C SER A 73 9.43 2.92 -5.35
N ASN A 74 8.68 2.60 -6.40
CA ASN A 74 7.25 2.92 -6.49
C ASN A 74 6.46 1.64 -6.28
N LEU A 75 5.72 1.57 -5.17
CA LEU A 75 4.88 0.43 -4.87
C LEU A 75 3.41 0.80 -5.09
N THR A 76 2.72 0.01 -5.91
CA THR A 76 1.30 0.19 -6.21
C THR A 76 0.55 -1.05 -5.78
N LEU A 77 -0.33 -0.90 -4.81
CA LEU A 77 -1.27 -1.92 -4.38
C LEU A 77 -2.60 -1.67 -5.10
N THR A 78 -3.00 -2.59 -5.97
CA THR A 78 -4.27 -2.50 -6.72
C THR A 78 -5.17 -3.65 -6.29
N ALA A 79 -6.45 -3.35 -6.09
CA ALA A 79 -7.44 -4.35 -5.76
C ALA A 79 -7.56 -5.41 -6.87
N GLY A 80 -7.54 -6.68 -6.47
CA GLY A 80 -7.89 -7.77 -7.38
C GLY A 80 -9.39 -7.77 -7.70
N SER A 81 -9.80 -8.69 -8.58
CA SER A 81 -11.20 -8.94 -8.92
C SER A 81 -11.95 -9.64 -7.77
N THR A 82 -12.08 -8.97 -6.63
CA THR A 82 -12.84 -9.46 -5.49
C THR A 82 -14.33 -9.26 -5.76
N LYS A 83 -15.09 -10.36 -5.86
CA LYS A 83 -16.56 -10.29 -5.84
C LYS A 83 -16.99 -10.01 -4.41
N LEU A 84 -17.32 -8.75 -4.08
CA LEU A 84 -18.03 -8.45 -2.83
C LEU A 84 -19.53 -8.70 -3.01
N GLN A 85 -20.20 -9.04 -1.91
CA GLN A 85 -21.67 -9.11 -1.89
C GLN A 85 -22.23 -7.71 -2.17
N GLY A 86 -23.21 -7.61 -3.08
CA GLY A 86 -23.77 -6.33 -3.55
C GLY A 86 -23.26 -5.83 -4.91
N GLY A 87 -22.54 -6.66 -5.68
CA GLY A 87 -22.14 -6.32 -7.06
C GLY A 87 -20.93 -5.38 -7.17
N SER A 88 -20.31 -5.03 -6.04
CA SER A 88 -19.09 -4.23 -6.01
C SER A 88 -17.88 -5.13 -6.25
N SER A 89 -17.07 -4.78 -7.24
CA SER A 89 -15.83 -5.46 -7.57
C SER A 89 -14.66 -4.47 -7.50
N ASN A 90 -13.45 -4.99 -7.24
CA ASN A 90 -12.20 -4.23 -7.29
C ASN A 90 -12.00 -3.20 -6.15
N VAL A 91 -12.20 -3.57 -4.89
CA VAL A 91 -11.76 -2.74 -3.74
C VAL A 91 -10.68 -3.44 -2.93
N LEU A 92 -9.81 -2.65 -2.29
CA LEU A 92 -8.79 -3.16 -1.39
C LEU A 92 -9.45 -3.70 -0.12
N LEU A 93 -9.05 -4.90 0.28
CA LEU A 93 -9.58 -5.59 1.45
C LEU A 93 -8.53 -5.70 2.54
N ASN A 94 -8.98 -5.86 3.79
CA ASN A 94 -8.08 -6.14 4.89
C ASN A 94 -7.18 -7.35 4.60
N GLY A 95 -5.89 -7.17 4.82
CA GLY A 95 -4.85 -8.16 4.53
C GLY A 95 -4.34 -8.15 3.10
N ASP A 96 -4.82 -7.27 2.22
CA ASP A 96 -4.20 -7.08 0.91
C ASP A 96 -2.81 -6.46 1.09
N THR A 97 -1.82 -7.04 0.41
CA THR A 97 -0.42 -6.64 0.52
C THR A 97 0.23 -6.51 -0.85
N ALA A 98 1.11 -5.54 -1.02
CA ALA A 98 2.06 -5.45 -2.12
C ALA A 98 3.48 -5.38 -1.56
N ASN A 99 4.46 -5.91 -2.28
CA ASN A 99 5.87 -5.82 -1.93
C ASN A 99 6.75 -5.62 -3.18
N ASP A 100 7.97 -5.11 -2.98
CA ASP A 100 8.99 -5.01 -4.02
C ASP A 100 10.22 -5.88 -3.70
N SER A 101 11.20 -5.89 -4.62
CA SER A 101 12.48 -6.59 -4.45
C SER A 101 13.36 -6.03 -3.33
N TYR A 102 13.06 -4.82 -2.85
CA TYR A 102 13.81 -4.19 -1.77
C TYR A 102 13.25 -4.53 -0.38
N GLY A 103 12.12 -5.25 -0.33
CA GLY A 103 11.40 -5.57 0.90
C GLY A 103 10.47 -4.44 1.37
N ASN A 104 10.29 -3.38 0.58
CA ASN A 104 9.27 -2.39 0.87
C ASN A 104 7.90 -3.04 0.70
N THR A 105 6.98 -2.76 1.62
CA THR A 105 5.65 -3.36 1.61
C THR A 105 4.56 -2.32 1.83
N LEU A 106 3.39 -2.54 1.22
CA LEU A 106 2.15 -1.85 1.53
C LEU A 106 1.17 -2.88 2.06
N THR A 107 0.60 -2.65 3.23
CA THR A 107 -0.39 -3.54 3.85
C THR A 107 -1.66 -2.78 4.15
N VAL A 108 -2.81 -3.35 3.77
CA VAL A 108 -4.13 -2.83 4.14
C VAL A 108 -4.51 -3.37 5.52
N ASN A 109 -4.65 -2.47 6.48
CA ASN A 109 -5.12 -2.71 7.84
C ASN A 109 -6.51 -2.08 8.01
N ALA A 110 -7.51 -2.65 7.33
CA ALA A 110 -8.87 -2.14 7.40
C ALA A 110 -9.62 -2.74 8.60
N ALA A 111 -10.07 -1.90 9.52
CA ALA A 111 -10.87 -2.30 10.69
C ALA A 111 -12.39 -2.13 10.47
N GLY A 112 -12.80 -1.38 9.44
CA GLY A 112 -14.20 -1.09 9.13
C GLY A 112 -14.94 -2.30 8.55
N LYS A 113 -15.79 -2.96 9.34
CA LYS A 113 -16.66 -4.03 8.84
C LYS A 113 -17.64 -3.46 7.80
N LEU A 114 -17.72 -4.09 6.62
CA LEU A 114 -18.85 -3.90 5.69
C LEU A 114 -20.14 -4.25 6.43
N GLN A 115 -21.00 -3.27 6.68
CA GLN A 115 -22.37 -3.53 7.11
C GLN A 115 -23.26 -3.54 5.86
N SER A 116 -23.84 -4.70 5.54
CA SER A 116 -25.02 -4.77 4.69
C SER A 116 -26.21 -4.25 5.49
N ALA A 117 -26.86 -3.18 5.00
CA ALA A 117 -28.19 -2.80 5.47
C ALA A 117 -29.23 -3.85 5.02
#